data_AF-A0A4U2E1Y4-F1
#
_entry.id   AF-A0A4U2E1Y4-F1
#
_cell.length_a   1.000
_cell.length_b   1.000
_cell.length_c   1.000
_cell.angle_alpha   90.00
_cell.angle_beta   90.00
_cell.angle_gamma   90.00
#
_symmetry.space_group_name_H-M   'P 1'
#
loop_
_entity.id
_entity.type
_entity.pdbx_description
1 polymer ?
#
loop_
_entity_poly.entity_id
_entity_poly.type
_entity_poly.pdbx_seq_one_letter_code
_entity_poly.pdbx_strand_id
1 'polypeptide(L)'
;MSPNKRYVQGEKLKLLVKAIIYVSVTFAVVAMVCVLAVYFYMFNGNLSANSSDWANFGSYVGGLTTPVLSFCALVALLASLRVQQIEFNSLSESQAIQLEVATQSHEATLINNHKQTLLRFLEQFITSHQIMIQQNQLIIQEQRQ
;
A
#
# COMPACT_ATOMS: atom_id res chain seq x y z
N MET A 1 24.33 7.61 9.73
CA MET A 1 23.00 7.09 9.33
C MET A 1 21.98 8.22 9.50
N SER A 2 21.77 9.09 8.50
CA SER A 2 20.85 10.25 8.66
C SER A 2 19.42 9.88 8.23
N PRO A 3 18.39 9.99 9.09
CA PRO A 3 17.02 9.55 8.77
C PRO A 3 16.23 10.49 7.84
N ASN A 4 16.83 11.56 7.33
CA ASN A 4 16.07 12.72 6.83
C ASN A 4 15.64 12.63 5.34
N LYS A 5 16.28 11.80 4.51
CA LYS A 5 16.02 11.83 3.05
C LYS A 5 14.66 11.24 2.64
N ARG A 6 14.14 10.23 3.35
CA ARG A 6 12.86 9.58 3.00
C ARG A 6 11.63 10.44 3.34
N TYR A 7 11.67 11.19 4.44
CA TYR A 7 10.58 12.08 4.84
C TYR A 7 10.42 13.28 3.89
N VAL A 8 11.53 13.92 3.53
CA VAL A 8 11.53 15.07 2.60
C VAL A 8 11.05 14.67 1.20
N GLN A 9 11.32 13.44 0.76
CA GLN A 9 10.91 12.96 -0.55
C GLN A 9 9.40 12.66 -0.63
N GLY A 10 8.81 12.13 0.44
CA GLY A 10 7.36 11.90 0.55
C GLY A 10 6.54 13.20 0.56
N GLU A 11 7.04 14.25 1.22
CA GLU A 11 6.38 15.57 1.20
C GLU A 11 6.44 16.24 -0.17
N LYS A 12 7.60 16.21 -0.82
CA LYS A 12 7.76 16.75 -2.18
C LYS A 12 6.80 16.11 -3.16
N LEU A 13 6.62 14.79 -3.08
CA LEU A 13 5.69 14.08 -3.96
C LEU A 13 4.24 14.54 -3.74
N LYS A 14 3.79 14.68 -2.49
CA LYS A 14 2.45 15.18 -2.17
C LYS A 14 2.23 16.61 -2.66
N LEU A 15 3.25 17.47 -2.56
CA LEU A 15 3.21 18.83 -3.07
C LEU A 15 3.14 18.88 -4.60
N LEU A 16 3.93 18.05 -5.29
CA LEU A 16 3.90 17.96 -6.75
C LEU A 16 2.54 17.48 -7.27
N VAL A 17 1.96 16.44 -6.65
CA VAL A 17 0.63 15.93 -7.05
C VAL A 17 -0.44 17.00 -6.83
N LYS A 18 -0.43 17.69 -5.68
CA LYS A 18 -1.35 18.81 -5.43
C LYS A 18 -1.19 19.94 -6.45
N ALA A 19 0.05 20.28 -6.81
CA ALA A 19 0.33 21.30 -7.80
C ALA A 19 -0.18 20.91 -9.20
N ILE A 20 0.02 19.66 -9.62
CA ILE A 20 -0.49 19.15 -10.90
C ILE A 20 -2.01 19.21 -10.95
N ILE A 21 -2.70 18.78 -9.88
CA ILE A 21 -4.17 18.84 -9.79
C ILE A 21 -4.67 20.29 -9.82
N TYR A 22 -4.02 21.19 -9.08
CA TYR A 22 -4.42 22.60 -9.04
C TYR A 22 -4.23 23.27 -10.41
N VAL A 23 -3.11 23.00 -11.09
CA VAL A 23 -2.83 23.50 -12.43
C VAL A 23 -3.82 22.94 -13.45
N SER A 24 -4.15 21.64 -13.39
CA SER A 24 -5.12 21.04 -14.32
C SER A 24 -6.52 21.60 -14.14
N VAL A 25 -6.98 21.81 -12.90
CA VAL A 25 -8.29 22.41 -12.61
C VAL A 25 -8.32 23.86 -13.06
N THR A 26 -7.28 24.64 -12.74
CA THR A 26 -7.19 26.05 -13.15
C THR A 26 -7.17 26.19 -14.68
N PHE A 27 -6.40 25.34 -15.36
CA PHE A 27 -6.36 25.30 -16.83
C PHE A 27 -7.73 24.97 -17.43
N ALA A 28 -8.45 23.99 -16.87
CA ALA A 28 -9.80 23.64 -17.33
C ALA A 28 -10.79 24.80 -17.16
N VAL A 29 -10.75 25.50 -16.01
CA VAL A 29 -11.60 26.67 -15.75
C VAL A 29 -11.24 27.82 -16.70
N VAL A 30 -9.96 28.12 -16.88
CA VAL A 30 -9.50 29.18 -17.80
C VAL A 30 -9.88 28.84 -19.24
N ALA A 31 -9.70 27.60 -19.68
CA ALA A 31 -10.12 27.16 -21.01
C ALA A 31 -11.64 27.35 -21.19
N MET A 32 -12.44 26.99 -20.20
CA MET A 32 -13.89 27.18 -20.24
C MET A 32 -14.31 28.66 -20.27
N VAL A 33 -13.64 29.51 -19.50
CA VAL A 33 -13.90 30.97 -19.50
C VAL A 33 -13.46 31.61 -20.82
N CYS A 34 -12.28 31.23 -21.35
CA CYS A 34 -11.80 31.70 -22.66
C CYS A 34 -12.77 31.32 -23.78
N VAL A 35 -13.28 30.09 -23.75
CA VAL A 35 -14.31 29.60 -24.67
C VAL A 35 -15.56 30.47 -24.65
N LEU A 36 -16.08 30.75 -23.44
CA LEU A 36 -17.28 31.57 -23.29
C LEU A 36 -17.02 33.02 -23.72
N ALA A 37 -15.84 33.58 -23.42
CA ALA A 37 -15.45 34.92 -23.81
C ALA A 37 -15.35 35.10 -25.33
N VAL A 38 -14.72 34.15 -26.04
CA VAL A 38 -14.62 34.17 -27.51
C VAL A 38 -16.01 34.05 -28.14
N TYR A 39 -16.87 33.20 -27.58
CA TYR A 39 -18.24 33.05 -28.03
C TYR A 39 -19.06 34.35 -27.91
N PHE A 40 -19.04 34.99 -26.74
CA PHE A 40 -19.75 36.26 -26.52
C PHE A 40 -19.19 37.41 -27.37
N TYR A 41 -17.87 37.42 -27.62
CA TYR A 41 -17.23 38.39 -28.52
C TYR A 41 -17.66 38.21 -29.98
N MET A 42 -17.78 36.96 -30.45
CA MET A 42 -18.06 36.67 -31.86
C MET A 42 -19.55 36.80 -32.23
N PHE A 43 -20.46 36.59 -31.27
CA PHE A 43 -21.91 36.65 -31.49
C PHE A 43 -22.59 37.90 -30.88
N ASN A 44 -21.85 38.98 -30.58
CA ASN A 44 -22.38 40.23 -30.02
C ASN A 44 -23.30 40.01 -28.79
N GLY A 45 -23.05 38.98 -27.99
CA GLY A 45 -23.83 38.68 -26.78
C GLY A 45 -25.03 37.75 -26.94
N ASN A 46 -25.42 37.33 -28.16
CA ASN A 46 -26.58 36.45 -28.35
C ASN A 46 -26.16 34.98 -28.51
N LEU A 47 -26.85 34.06 -27.85
CA LEU A 47 -26.57 32.63 -28.03
C LEU A 47 -27.06 32.20 -29.42
N SER A 48 -26.16 31.65 -30.25
CA SER A 48 -26.53 31.03 -31.52
C SER A 48 -27.59 29.96 -31.32
N ALA A 49 -28.73 30.15 -31.97
CA ALA A 49 -29.83 29.19 -32.03
C ALA A 49 -29.53 28.01 -32.95
N ASN A 50 -28.44 28.08 -33.74
CA ASN A 50 -28.05 27.05 -34.67
C ASN A 50 -27.20 25.99 -33.98
N SER A 51 -27.71 24.76 -33.92
CA SER A 51 -27.02 23.60 -33.35
C SER A 51 -25.66 23.31 -34.04
N SER A 52 -25.52 23.66 -35.33
CA SER A 52 -24.27 23.41 -36.08
C SER A 52 -23.08 24.22 -35.56
N ASP A 53 -23.30 25.42 -35.01
CA ASP A 53 -22.22 26.26 -34.48
C ASP A 53 -21.63 25.61 -33.22
N TRP A 54 -22.49 25.04 -32.38
CA TRP A 54 -22.10 24.28 -31.19
C TRP A 54 -21.36 22.99 -31.54
N ALA A 55 -21.78 22.29 -32.60
CA ALA A 55 -21.11 21.08 -33.08
C ALA A 55 -19.69 21.37 -33.60
N ASN A 56 -19.52 22.44 -34.38
CA ASN A 56 -18.22 22.87 -34.89
C ASN A 56 -17.29 23.32 -33.75
N PHE A 57 -17.84 24.07 -32.80
CA PHE A 57 -17.12 24.52 -31.61
C PHE A 57 -16.62 23.35 -30.74
N GLY A 58 -17.52 22.40 -30.43
CA GLY A 58 -17.16 21.19 -29.69
C GLY A 58 -16.12 20.34 -30.40
N SER A 59 -16.16 20.29 -31.74
CA SER A 59 -15.17 19.58 -32.56
C SER A 59 -13.79 20.23 -32.51
N TYR A 60 -13.71 21.56 -32.52
CA TYR A 60 -12.43 22.29 -32.41
C TYR A 60 -11.77 22.11 -31.03
N VAL A 61 -12.55 22.31 -29.96
CA VAL A 61 -12.05 22.14 -28.59
C VAL A 61 -11.71 20.68 -28.31
N GLY A 62 -12.59 19.75 -28.70
CA GLY A 62 -12.35 18.31 -28.57
C GLY A 62 -11.12 17.85 -29.36
N GLY A 63 -10.93 18.37 -30.58
CA GLY A 63 -9.80 18.05 -31.43
C GLY A 63 -8.45 18.52 -30.89
N LEU A 64 -8.39 19.69 -30.24
CA LEU A 64 -7.15 20.20 -29.63
C LEU A 64 -6.87 19.62 -28.25
N THR A 65 -7.92 19.36 -27.46
CA THR A 65 -7.78 18.88 -26.07
C THR A 65 -7.41 17.40 -26.03
N THR A 66 -7.93 16.60 -26.96
CA THR A 66 -7.72 15.14 -26.97
C THR A 66 -6.25 14.73 -27.08
N PRO A 67 -5.43 15.29 -28.00
CA PRO A 67 -3.99 14.97 -28.07
C PRO A 67 -3.22 15.36 -26.81
N VAL A 68 -3.52 16.53 -26.23
CA VAL A 68 -2.86 17.01 -25.00
C VAL A 68 -3.20 16.10 -23.82
N LEU A 69 -4.48 15.77 -23.63
CA LEU A 69 -4.91 14.84 -22.59
C LEU A 69 -4.33 13.45 -22.78
N SER A 70 -4.25 12.96 -24.03
CA SER A 70 -3.65 11.66 -24.34
C SER A 70 -2.16 11.63 -23.99
N PHE A 71 -1.42 12.70 -24.28
CA PHE A 71 -0.02 12.81 -23.89
C PHE A 71 0.15 12.89 -22.36
N CYS A 72 -0.66 13.69 -21.67
CA CYS A 72 -0.65 13.74 -20.21
C CYS A 72 -0.99 12.38 -19.58
N ALA A 73 -1.97 11.67 -20.11
CA ALA A 73 -2.34 10.33 -19.67
C ALA A 73 -1.19 9.33 -19.87
N LEU A 74 -0.49 9.41 -21.01
CA LEU A 74 0.69 8.59 -21.26
C LEU A 74 1.82 8.88 -20.26
N VAL A 75 2.11 10.16 -20.00
CA VAL A 75 3.12 10.55 -18.99
C VAL A 75 2.73 10.07 -17.59
N ALA A 76 1.46 10.22 -17.21
CA ALA A 76 0.93 9.75 -15.93
C ALA A 76 1.00 8.22 -15.81
N LEU A 77 0.72 7.49 -16.88
CA LEU A 77 0.86 6.04 -16.95
C LEU A 77 2.33 5.61 -16.80
N LEU A 78 3.24 6.27 -17.53
CA LEU A 78 4.67 6.00 -17.42
C LEU A 78 5.20 6.28 -16.00
N ALA A 79 4.76 7.37 -15.37
CA ALA A 79 5.11 7.67 -13.98
C ALA A 79 4.57 6.59 -13.03
N SER A 80 3.30 6.18 -13.21
CA SER A 80 2.68 5.10 -12.43
C SER A 80 3.45 3.78 -12.56
N LEU A 81 3.85 3.40 -13.78
CA LEU A 81 4.62 2.18 -14.02
C LEU A 81 6.00 2.21 -13.33
N ARG A 82 6.67 3.36 -13.31
CA ARG A 82 7.94 3.52 -12.60
C ARG A 82 7.80 3.34 -11.10
N VAL A 83 6.76 3.93 -10.51
CA VAL A 83 6.45 3.75 -9.09
C VAL A 83 6.13 2.28 -8.79
N GLN A 84 5.31 1.65 -9.63
CA GLN A 84 4.93 0.25 -9.49
C GLN A 84 6.13 -0.71 -9.54
N GLN A 85 7.12 -0.45 -10.41
CA GLN A 85 8.35 -1.23 -10.46
C GLN A 85 9.20 -1.11 -9.18
N ILE A 86 9.31 0.10 -8.63
CA ILE A 86 10.06 0.32 -7.39
C ILE A 86 9.39 -0.42 -6.23
N GLU A 87 8.07 -0.32 -6.13
CA GLU A 87 7.28 -0.99 -5.09
C GLU A 87 7.39 -2.51 -5.21
N PHE A 88 7.26 -3.06 -6.42
CA PHE A 88 7.42 -4.49 -6.67
C PHE A 88 8.79 -5.01 -6.22
N ASN A 89 9.88 -4.30 -6.55
CA ASN A 89 11.22 -4.70 -6.13
C ASN A 89 11.37 -4.69 -4.61
N SER A 90 10.84 -3.67 -3.93
CA SER A 90 10.88 -3.58 -2.46
C SER A 90 10.06 -4.67 -1.78
N LEU A 91 8.92 -5.05 -2.39
CA LEU A 91 8.07 -6.12 -1.91
C LEU A 91 8.76 -7.48 -2.07
N SER A 92 9.43 -7.70 -3.20
CA SER A 92 10.18 -8.92 -3.48
C SER A 92 11.35 -9.10 -2.51
N GLU A 93 12.13 -8.06 -2.24
CA GLU A 93 13.21 -8.09 -1.24
C GLU A 93 12.66 -8.41 0.16
N SER A 94 11.56 -7.75 0.55
CA SER A 94 10.91 -8.00 1.84
C SER A 94 10.37 -9.43 1.95
N GLN A 95 9.87 -10.02 0.85
CA GLN A 95 9.44 -11.42 0.83
C GLN A 95 10.61 -12.39 0.98
N ALA A 96 11.76 -12.12 0.34
CA ALA A 96 12.95 -12.96 0.48
C ALA A 96 13.44 -12.97 1.94
N ILE A 97 13.52 -11.79 2.57
CA ILE A 97 13.88 -11.67 3.99
C ILE A 97 12.86 -12.39 4.88
N GLN A 98 11.56 -12.25 4.60
CA GLN A 98 10.52 -12.94 5.38
C GLN A 98 10.61 -14.46 5.24
N LEU A 99 10.91 -14.98 4.06
CA LEU A 99 11.10 -16.42 3.85
C LEU A 99 12.30 -16.92 4.68
N GLU A 100 13.41 -16.21 4.67
CA GLU A 100 14.60 -16.54 5.47
C GLU A 100 14.32 -16.48 6.98
N VAL A 101 13.62 -15.44 7.46
CA VAL A 101 13.21 -15.35 8.87
C VAL A 101 12.19 -16.44 9.23
N ALA A 102 11.29 -16.82 8.31
CA ALA A 102 10.32 -17.88 8.52
C ALA A 102 11.00 -19.26 8.63
N THR A 103 11.99 -19.56 7.78
CA THR A 103 12.74 -20.82 7.87
C THR A 103 13.57 -20.88 9.16
N GLN A 104 14.25 -19.79 9.51
CA GLN A 104 15.03 -19.72 10.74
C GLN A 104 14.16 -19.83 12.00
N SER A 105 13.02 -19.12 12.03
CA SER A 105 12.06 -19.20 13.14
C SER A 105 11.40 -20.58 13.23
N HIS A 106 11.19 -21.26 12.10
CA HIS A 106 10.72 -22.65 12.08
C HIS A 106 11.73 -23.59 12.74
N GLU A 107 13.01 -23.52 12.37
CA GLU A 107 14.07 -24.33 12.98
C GLU A 107 14.22 -24.04 14.47
N ALA A 108 14.23 -22.77 14.86
CA ALA A 108 14.26 -22.37 16.27
C ALA A 108 13.04 -22.91 17.03
N THR A 109 11.86 -22.95 16.38
CA THR A 109 10.64 -23.53 16.95
C THR A 109 10.76 -25.03 17.14
N LEU A 110 11.38 -25.77 16.19
CA LEU A 110 11.63 -27.21 16.36
C LEU A 110 12.53 -27.50 17.56
N ILE A 111 13.63 -26.76 17.68
CA ILE A 111 14.56 -26.88 18.83
C ILE A 111 13.84 -26.53 20.13
N ASN A 112 13.09 -25.43 20.13
CA ASN A 112 12.35 -24.99 21.31
C ASN A 112 11.26 -26.01 21.71
N ASN A 113 10.52 -26.56 20.74
CA ASN A 113 9.53 -27.61 20.96
C ASN A 113 10.18 -28.88 21.50
N HIS A 114 11.33 -29.27 20.96
CA HIS A 114 12.07 -30.43 21.45
C HIS A 114 12.51 -30.22 22.90
N LYS A 115 13.09 -29.05 23.21
CA LYS A 115 13.47 -28.67 24.58
C LYS A 115 12.26 -28.70 25.52
N GLN A 116 11.13 -28.11 25.14
CA GLN A 116 9.92 -28.13 25.97
C GLN A 116 9.40 -29.55 26.18
N THR A 117 9.49 -30.41 25.18
CA THR A 117 9.09 -31.82 25.28
C THR A 117 9.98 -32.57 26.28
N LEU A 118 11.31 -32.41 26.20
CA LEU A 118 12.24 -33.01 27.16
C LEU A 118 11.98 -32.51 28.58
N LEU A 119 11.75 -31.20 28.75
CA LEU A 119 11.42 -30.63 30.06
C LEU A 119 10.13 -31.22 30.62
N ARG A 120 9.07 -31.37 29.80
CA ARG A 120 7.81 -32.01 30.22
C ARG A 120 8.00 -33.46 30.62
N PHE A 121 8.83 -34.22 29.90
CA PHE A 121 9.14 -35.60 30.28
C PHE A 121 9.83 -35.66 31.63
N LEU A 122 10.83 -34.80 31.88
CA LEU A 122 11.52 -34.75 33.17
C LEU A 122 10.56 -34.39 34.32
N GLU A 123 9.72 -33.37 34.12
CA GLU A 123 8.68 -33.00 35.08
C GLU A 123 7.71 -34.15 35.36
N GLN A 124 7.34 -34.91 34.31
CA GLN A 124 6.47 -36.07 34.44
C GLN A 124 7.14 -37.22 35.22
N PHE A 125 8.43 -37.48 35.00
CA PHE A 125 9.19 -38.47 35.77
C PHE A 125 9.29 -38.09 37.24
N ILE A 126 9.58 -36.82 37.55
CA ILE A 126 9.66 -36.34 38.93
C ILE A 126 8.30 -36.49 39.61
N THR A 127 7.24 -36.05 38.94
CA THR A 127 5.86 -36.10 39.46
C THR A 127 5.42 -37.55 39.70
N SER A 128 5.70 -38.47 38.78
CA SER A 128 5.33 -39.88 38.94
C SER A 128 6.08 -40.53 40.09
N HIS A 129 7.38 -40.28 40.23
CA HIS A 129 8.17 -40.76 41.35
C HIS A 129 7.65 -40.23 42.69
N GLN A 130 7.29 -38.94 42.75
CA GLN A 130 6.70 -38.36 43.96
C GLN A 130 5.39 -39.05 44.33
N ILE A 131 4.51 -39.31 43.36
CA ILE A 131 3.24 -40.02 43.60
C ILE A 131 3.49 -41.44 44.11
N MET A 132 4.42 -42.18 43.51
CA MET A 132 4.77 -43.54 43.96
C MET A 132 5.29 -43.55 45.40
N ILE A 133 6.12 -42.57 45.77
CA ILE A 133 6.61 -42.42 47.14
C ILE A 133 5.45 -42.11 48.08
N GLN A 134 4.56 -41.19 47.72
CA GLN A 134 3.37 -40.85 48.51
C GLN A 134 2.47 -42.08 48.73
N GLN A 135 2.21 -42.86 47.69
CA GLN A 135 1.43 -44.09 47.78
C GLN A 135 2.09 -45.11 48.71
N ASN A 136 3.40 -45.33 48.58
CA ASN A 136 4.13 -46.23 49.47
C ASN A 136 4.10 -45.76 50.93
N GLN A 137 4.21 -44.46 51.18
CA GLN A 137 4.09 -43.90 52.53
C GLN A 137 2.69 -44.16 53.09
N LEU A 138 1.63 -43.96 52.30
CA LEU A 138 0.24 -44.23 52.73
C LEU A 138 0.02 -45.71 53.09
N ILE A 139 0.50 -46.64 52.25
CA ILE A 139 0.41 -48.08 52.52
C ILE A 139 1.12 -48.43 53.85
N ILE A 140 2.30 -47.86 54.11
CA ILE A 140 3.03 -48.08 55.38
C ILE A 140 2.26 -47.51 56.58
N GLN A 141 1.49 -46.42 56.42
CA GLN A 141 0.63 -45.90 57.48
C GLN A 141 -0.57 -46.82 57.73
N GLU A 142 -1.23 -47.31 56.68
CA GLU A 142 -2.36 -48.26 56.81
C GLU A 142 -1.94 -49.57 57.48
N GLN A 143 -0.76 -50.11 57.16
CA GLN A 143 -0.23 -51.32 57.80
C GLN A 143 0.19 -51.14 59.27
N ARG A 144 0.30 -49.89 59.76
CA ARG A 144 0.66 -49.57 61.15
C ARG A 144 -0.55 -49.32 62.06
N GLN A 145 -1.76 -49.23 61.53
CA GLN A 145 -3.01 -49.13 62.28
C GLN A 145 -3.60 -50.52 62.54
#